data_AF-A0A527ZTS2-F1
#
_entry.id   AF-A0A527ZTS2-F1
#
_cell.length_a   1.000
_cell.length_b   1.000
_cell.length_c   1.000
_cell.angle_alpha   90.00
_cell.angle_beta   90.00
_cell.angle_gamma   90.00
#
_symmetry.space_group_name_H-M   'P 1'
#
loop_
_entity.id
_entity.type
_entity.pdbx_description
1 polymer ?
#
loop_
_entity_poly.entity_id
_entity_poly.type
_entity_poly.pdbx_seq_one_letter_code
_entity_poly.pdbx_strand_id
1 'polypeptide(L)'
;MSTAQAEISTILMDKVADWLTQSALAGDALETLVRGFCERLAAAGLPLKRVHLSFSMLHPLYDALGFTWLRGQGMEVEGFRKQDGVHSDRFLTSPYYHL
;
A
#
# COMPACT_ATOMS: atom_id res chain seq x y z
N MET A 1 14.35 6.21 27.15
CA MET A 1 14.28 4.94 26.40
C MET A 1 14.76 5.24 24.99
N SER A 2 15.99 4.84 24.67
CA SER A 2 16.61 5.13 23.38
C SER A 2 16.03 4.20 22.32
N THR A 3 15.21 4.72 21.41
CA THR A 3 14.85 3.99 20.20
C THR A 3 16.13 3.83 19.39
N ALA A 4 16.64 2.61 19.31
CA ALA A 4 17.62 2.26 18.30
C ALA A 4 17.04 2.70 16.95
N GLN A 5 17.59 3.76 16.37
CA GLN A 5 17.38 4.09 14.98
C GLN A 5 17.94 2.88 14.23
N ALA A 6 17.09 1.95 13.81
CA ALA A 6 17.54 0.86 12.96
C ALA A 6 18.19 1.52 11.74
N GLU A 7 19.48 1.31 11.53
CA GLU A 7 20.15 1.81 10.34
C GLU A 7 19.45 1.19 9.15
N ILE A 8 18.68 2.01 8.43
CA ILE A 8 17.92 1.56 7.27
C ILE A 8 18.94 1.14 6.22
N SER A 9 18.89 -0.11 5.81
CA SER A 9 19.86 -0.63 4.85
C SER A 9 19.54 -0.13 3.44
N THR A 10 20.36 0.77 2.91
CA THR A 10 20.26 1.26 1.53
C THR A 10 20.37 0.14 0.50
N ILE A 11 21.28 -0.81 0.73
CA ILE A 11 21.44 -2.00 -0.11
C ILE A 11 20.15 -2.84 -0.16
N LEU A 12 19.48 -3.04 0.99
CA LEU A 12 18.21 -3.78 1.01
C LEU A 12 17.10 -2.97 0.33
N MET A 13 17.06 -1.66 0.51
CA MET A 13 16.09 -0.79 -0.17
C MET A 13 16.23 -0.85 -1.70
N ASP A 14 17.46 -0.82 -2.22
CA ASP A 14 17.71 -0.96 -3.66
C ASP A 14 17.19 -2.30 -4.18
N LYS A 15 17.44 -3.39 -3.43
CA LYS A 15 16.89 -4.72 -3.76
C LYS A 15 15.36 -4.77 -3.70
N VAL A 16 14.72 -4.01 -2.81
CA VAL A 16 13.25 -3.90 -2.79
C VAL A 16 12.75 -3.22 -4.06
N ALA A 17 13.41 -2.13 -4.49
CA ALA A 17 13.06 -1.41 -5.70
C ALA A 17 13.25 -2.26 -6.97
N ASP A 18 14.36 -3.00 -7.06
CA ASP A 18 14.64 -3.93 -8.14
C ASP A 18 13.57 -5.02 -8.22
N TRP A 19 13.25 -5.64 -7.07
CA TRP A 19 12.21 -6.66 -7.00
C TRP A 19 10.85 -6.11 -7.42
N LEU A 20 10.46 -4.94 -6.91
CA LEU A 20 9.17 -4.31 -7.23
C LEU A 20 9.05 -4.05 -8.73
N THR A 21 10.13 -3.54 -9.36
CA THR A 21 10.16 -3.27 -10.80
C THR A 21 10.02 -4.55 -11.61
N GLN A 22 10.78 -5.59 -11.26
CA GLN A 22 10.74 -6.88 -11.95
C GLN A 22 9.35 -7.54 -11.84
N SER A 23 8.78 -7.60 -10.64
CA SER A 23 7.45 -8.20 -10.43
C SER A 23 6.34 -7.41 -11.13
N ALA A 24 6.43 -6.07 -11.14
CA ALA A 24 5.46 -5.24 -11.87
C ALA A 24 5.53 -5.49 -13.38
N LEU A 25 6.73 -5.58 -13.96
CA LEU A 25 6.93 -5.88 -15.38
C LEU A 25 6.54 -7.32 -15.75
N ALA A 26 6.62 -8.26 -14.81
CA ALA A 26 6.14 -9.63 -14.98
C ALA A 26 4.60 -9.74 -15.00
N GLY A 27 3.89 -8.68 -14.61
CA GLY A 27 2.42 -8.67 -14.56
C GLY A 27 1.84 -9.34 -13.32
N ASP A 28 2.60 -9.39 -12.22
CA ASP A 28 2.11 -9.92 -10.94
C ASP A 28 0.88 -9.14 -10.47
N ALA A 29 -0.05 -9.83 -9.80
CA ALA A 29 -1.24 -9.19 -9.25
C ALA A 29 -0.86 -8.05 -8.29
N LEU A 30 -1.60 -6.93 -8.37
CA LEU A 30 -1.33 -5.74 -7.55
C LEU A 30 -1.32 -6.05 -6.05
N GLU A 31 -2.17 -6.98 -5.61
CA GLU A 31 -2.21 -7.47 -4.24
C GLU A 31 -0.86 -8.09 -3.80
N THR A 32 -0.25 -8.90 -4.67
CA THR A 32 1.06 -9.52 -4.44
C THR A 32 2.17 -8.48 -4.38
N LEU A 33 2.12 -7.49 -5.29
CA LEU A 33 3.09 -6.39 -5.33
C LEU A 33 3.07 -5.58 -4.04
N VAL A 34 1.89 -5.11 -3.62
CA VAL A 34 1.75 -4.27 -2.43
C VAL A 34 2.15 -5.01 -1.16
N ARG A 35 1.69 -6.25 -0.99
CA ARG A 35 2.05 -7.07 0.17
C ARG A 35 3.55 -7.30 0.23
N GLY A 36 4.14 -7.78 -0.87
CA GLY A 36 5.56 -8.10 -0.93
C GLY A 36 6.46 -6.87 -0.76
N PHE A 37 6.01 -5.70 -1.23
CA PHE A 37 6.69 -4.42 -1.02
C PHE A 37 6.70 -4.03 0.46
N CYS A 38 5.53 -4.04 1.13
CA CYS A 38 5.43 -3.66 2.54
C CYS A 38 6.25 -4.59 3.45
N GLU A 39 6.20 -5.89 3.19
CA GLU A 39 6.98 -6.89 3.95
C GLU A 39 8.48 -6.69 3.78
N ARG A 40 8.95 -6.44 2.55
CA ARG A 40 10.38 -6.20 2.27
C ARG A 40 10.88 -4.90 2.86
N LEU A 41 10.09 -3.82 2.83
CA LEU A 41 10.43 -2.56 3.51
C LEU A 41 10.58 -2.75 5.02
N ALA A 42 9.63 -3.48 5.64
CA ALA A 42 9.71 -3.78 7.07
C ALA A 42 10.92 -4.67 7.42
N ALA A 43 11.31 -5.59 6.51
CA ALA A 43 12.51 -6.41 6.65
C ALA A 43 13.82 -5.62 6.41
N ALA A 44 13.80 -4.56 5.58
CA ALA A 44 14.94 -3.67 5.33
C ALA A 44 15.25 -2.71 6.49
N GLY A 45 14.48 -2.79 7.59
CA GLY A 45 14.69 -1.99 8.79
C GLY A 45 13.78 -0.76 8.90
N LEU A 46 12.88 -0.53 7.94
CA LEU A 46 11.96 0.59 8.02
C LEU A 46 10.91 0.32 9.12
N PRO A 47 10.73 1.23 10.11
CA PRO A 47 9.85 1.02 11.26
C PRO A 47 8.37 1.22 10.89
N LEU A 48 7.88 0.45 9.93
CA LEU A 48 6.50 0.49 9.47
C LEU A 48 5.58 -0.27 10.44
N LYS A 49 4.50 0.41 10.86
CA LYS A 49 3.39 -0.21 11.60
C LYS A 49 2.19 -0.48 10.69
N ARG A 50 1.89 0.46 9.80
CA ARG A 50 0.76 0.42 8.87
C ARG A 50 1.14 1.13 7.57
N VAL A 51 0.67 0.59 6.45
CA VAL A 51 0.76 1.22 5.13
C VAL A 51 -0.63 1.25 4.52
N HIS A 52 -1.00 2.38 3.91
CA HIS A 52 -2.18 2.46 3.07
C HIS A 52 -1.78 2.97 1.69
N LEU A 53 -2.20 2.26 0.64
CA LEU A 53 -2.00 2.64 -0.75
C LEU A 53 -3.35 2.63 -1.46
N SER A 54 -3.66 3.70 -2.18
CA SER A 54 -4.87 3.80 -2.97
C SER A 54 -4.53 4.22 -4.39
N PHE A 55 -5.07 3.50 -5.39
CA PHE A 55 -4.86 3.81 -6.80
C PHE A 55 -6.21 4.00 -7.47
N SER A 56 -6.34 5.07 -8.25
CA SER A 56 -7.46 5.19 -9.18
C SER A 56 -7.32 4.14 -10.26
N MET A 57 -8.39 3.39 -10.51
CA MET A 57 -8.40 2.38 -11.57
C MET A 57 -9.33 2.82 -12.69
N LEU A 58 -8.96 2.57 -13.95
CA LEU A 58 -9.83 2.73 -15.11
C LEU A 58 -10.87 1.60 -15.20
N HIS A 59 -11.43 1.19 -14.05
CA HIS A 59 -12.38 0.09 -13.99
C HIS A 59 -13.82 0.65 -14.10
N PRO A 60 -14.71 0.07 -14.92
CA PRO A 60 -16.07 0.59 -15.10
C PRO A 60 -16.91 0.65 -13.81
N LEU A 61 -16.62 -0.23 -12.86
CA LEU A 61 -17.37 -0.38 -11.59
C LEU A 61 -16.67 0.20 -10.34
N TYR A 62 -15.36 0.44 -10.40
CA TYR A 62 -14.57 0.89 -9.24
C TYR A 62 -13.77 2.12 -9.62
N ASP A 63 -13.92 3.21 -8.86
CA ASP A 63 -13.15 4.44 -9.08
C ASP A 63 -11.73 4.28 -8.54
N ALA A 64 -11.55 3.50 -7.47
CA ALA A 64 -10.25 3.24 -6.87
C ALA A 64 -10.20 1.89 -6.14
N LEU A 65 -8.97 1.43 -5.88
CA LEU A 65 -8.69 0.30 -5.00
C LEU A 65 -7.73 0.75 -3.91
N GLY A 66 -8.08 0.43 -2.67
CA GLY A 66 -7.27 0.66 -1.47
C GLY A 66 -6.67 -0.64 -0.95
N PHE A 67 -5.45 -0.54 -0.46
CA PHE A 67 -4.74 -1.60 0.24
C PHE A 67 -4.34 -1.08 1.61
N THR A 68 -4.75 -1.77 2.67
CA THR A 68 -4.30 -1.49 4.03
C THR A 68 -3.47 -2.67 4.53
N TRP A 69 -2.17 -2.45 4.70
CA TRP A 69 -1.26 -3.44 5.27
C TRP A 69 -0.94 -3.10 6.72
N LEU A 70 -1.03 -4.10 7.59
CA LEU A 70 -0.65 -4.02 9.00
C LEU A 70 0.41 -5.07 9.31
N ARG A 71 1.48 -4.63 9.98
CA ARG A 71 2.60 -5.52 10.32
C ARG A 71 2.10 -6.67 11.21
N GLY A 72 2.30 -7.90 10.74
CA GLY A 72 1.90 -9.11 11.46
C GLY A 72 0.41 -9.46 11.39
N GLN A 73 -0.42 -8.65 10.73
CA GLN A 73 -1.86 -8.92 10.54
C GLN A 73 -2.22 -9.15 9.06
N GLY A 74 -1.32 -8.81 8.13
CA GLY A 74 -1.52 -9.04 6.72
C GLY A 74 -2.06 -7.80 6.01
N MET A 75 -2.85 -8.02 4.96
CA MET A 75 -3.33 -6.95 4.08
C MET A 75 -4.82 -7.09 3.81
N GLU A 76 -5.52 -5.97 3.90
CA GLU A 76 -6.91 -5.82 3.50
C GLU A 76 -6.98 -5.05 2.18
N VAL A 77 -7.89 -5.48 1.30
CA VAL A 77 -8.14 -4.85 0.00
C VAL A 77 -9.56 -4.32 -0.02
N GLU A 78 -9.71 -3.04 -0.35
CA GLU A 78 -11.01 -2.35 -0.38
C GLU A 78 -11.25 -1.74 -1.78
N GLY A 79 -12.33 -2.13 -2.44
CA GLY A 79 -12.75 -1.53 -3.71
C GLY A 79 -13.70 -0.35 -3.48
N PHE A 80 -13.29 0.84 -3.90
CA PHE A 80 -14.13 2.04 -3.87
C PHE A 80 -15.01 2.07 -5.11
N ARG A 81 -16.28 1.71 -4.96
CA ARG A 81 -17.23 1.67 -6.07
C ARG A 81 -17.56 3.06 -6.56
N LYS A 82 -17.73 3.17 -7.87
CA LYS A 82 -18.30 4.34 -8.50
C LYS A 82 -19.78 4.46 -8.08
N GLN A 83 -20.10 5.50 -7.31
CA GLN A 83 -21.48 5.90 -7.05
C GLN A 83 -21.76 7.17 -7.84
N ASP A 84 -22.88 7.18 -8.57
CA ASP A 84 -23.30 8.30 -9.42
C ASP A 84 -23.55 9.56 -8.57
N GLY A 85 -22.52 10.38 -8.38
CA GLY A 85 -22.60 11.72 -7.79
C GLY A 85 -22.79 11.78 -6.27
N VAL A 86 -22.87 10.65 -5.56
CA VAL A 86 -23.01 10.62 -4.09
C VAL A 86 -21.73 10.11 -3.46
N HIS A 87 -21.03 10.98 -2.74
CA HIS A 87 -19.93 10.56 -1.89
C HIS A 87 -20.50 9.80 -0.67
N SER A 88 -20.02 8.58 -0.44
CA SER A 88 -20.42 7.83 0.76
C SER A 88 -20.01 8.57 2.04
N ASP A 89 -20.81 8.45 3.11
CA ASP A 89 -20.50 9.04 4.43
C ASP A 89 -19.12 8.60 4.97
N ARG A 90 -18.73 7.35 4.68
CA ARG A 90 -17.40 6.83 5.01
C ARG A 90 -16.28 7.60 4.30
N PHE A 91 -16.48 7.98 3.04
CA PHE A 91 -15.50 8.76 2.29
C PHE A 91 -15.41 10.19 2.82
N LEU A 92 -16.56 10.85 3.03
CA LEU A 92 -16.63 12.23 3.52
C LEU A 92 -15.98 12.42 4.89
N THR A 93 -15.99 11.39 5.73
CA THR A 93 -15.36 11.39 7.06
C THR A 93 -13.91 10.87 7.04
N SER A 94 -13.43 10.41 5.89
CA SER A 94 -12.06 9.89 5.76
C SER A 94 -11.04 11.01 5.56
N PRO A 95 -9.77 10.80 5.97
CA PRO A 95 -8.69 11.75 5.67
C PRO A 95 -8.54 12.06 4.18
N TYR A 96 -8.94 11.15 3.28
CA TYR A 96 -8.84 11.32 1.84
C TYR A 96 -9.74 12.42 1.28
N TYR A 97 -10.85 12.74 1.96
CA TYR A 97 -11.70 13.85 1.56
C TYR A 97 -11.07 15.22 1.87
N HIS A 98 -10.11 15.26 2.79
CA HIS A 98 -9.46 16.49 3.25
C HIS A 98 -8.07 16.72 2.64
N LEU A 99 -7.63 15.85 1.72
CA LEU A 99 -6.40 15.99 0.93
C LEU A 99 -6.70 16.64 -0.41
#